data_AF-A0A968C906-F1
#
_entry.id   AF-A0A968C906-F1
#
_cell.length_a   1.000
_cell.length_b   1.000
_cell.length_c   1.000
_cell.angle_alpha   90.00
_cell.angle_beta   90.00
_cell.angle_gamma   90.00
#
_symmetry.space_group_name_H-M   'P 1'
#
loop_
_entity.id
_entity.type
_entity.pdbx_description
1 polymer ?
#
loop_
_entity_poly.entity_id
_entity_poly.type
_entity_poly.pdbx_seq_one_letter_code
_entity_poly.pdbx_strand_id
1 'polypeptide(L)' 'SKIGEDQLFYCRQRGISEEDAVSMIVNGFCKEVLRELPMEFAVEAQNLLGVSLEGSVG' A
#
# COMPACT_ATOMS: atom_id res chain seq x y z
N SER A 1 -10.30 7.37 1.60
CA SER A 1 -10.18 6.31 2.61
C SER A 1 -9.09 6.70 3.58
N LYS A 2 -9.41 7.00 4.85
CA LYS A 2 -8.40 7.18 5.91
C LYS A 2 -8.30 5.89 6.71
N ILE A 3 -7.10 5.50 7.12
CA ILE A 3 -6.90 4.36 8.03
C ILE A 3 -7.55 4.74 9.36
N GLY A 4 -8.43 3.87 9.89
CA GLY A 4 -9.12 4.13 11.14
C GLY A 4 -8.13 4.13 12.32
N GLU A 5 -8.23 5.14 13.20
CA GLU A 5 -7.36 5.25 14.38
C GLU A 5 -7.46 4.02 15.29
N ASP A 6 -8.63 3.40 15.36
CA ASP A 6 -8.86 2.16 16.12
C ASP A 6 -8.03 0.98 15.60
N GLN A 7 -7.82 0.89 14.29
CA GLN A 7 -7.00 -0.17 13.68
C GLN A 7 -5.52 0.02 14.00
N LEU A 8 -5.04 1.27 13.94
CA LEU A 8 -3.69 1.63 14.34
C LEU A 8 -3.46 1.41 15.84
N PHE A 9 -4.45 1.74 16.68
CA PHE A 9 -4.40 1.50 18.12
C PHE A 9 -4.33 0.01 18.45
N TYR A 10 -5.14 -0.81 17.80
CA TYR A 10 -5.13 -2.27 17.97
C TYR A 10 -3.80 -2.92 17.55
N CYS A 11 -3.18 -2.42 16.47
CA CYS A 11 -1.87 -2.86 16.03
C CYS A 11 -0.77 -2.47 17.02
N ARG A 12 -0.79 -1.21 17.48
CA ARG A 12 0.14 -0.73 18.51
C ARG A 12 0.05 -1.50 19.82
N GLN A 13 -1.16 -1.86 20.26
CA GLN A 13 -1.37 -2.67 21.46
C GLN A 13 -0.76 -4.08 21.35
N ARG A 14 -0.56 -4.59 20.12
CA ARG A 14 0.14 -5.86 19.85
C ARG A 14 1.65 -5.69 19.64
N GLY A 15 2.19 -4.50 19.83
CA GLY A 15 3.60 -4.21 19.59
C GLY A 15 3.96 -4.07 18.11
N ILE A 16 2.97 -3.93 17.23
CA ILE A 16 3.18 -3.65 15.81
C ILE A 16 3.41 -2.15 15.67
N SER A 17 4.51 -1.77 15.01
CA SER A 17 4.83 -0.36 14.78
C SER A 17 3.76 0.30 13.91
N GLU A 18 3.64 1.62 13.99
CA GLU A 18 2.65 2.35 13.19
C GLU A 18 2.92 2.20 11.69
N GLU A 19 4.20 2.20 11.28
CA GLU A 19 4.61 1.95 9.88
C GLU A 19 4.26 0.54 9.42
N ASP A 20 4.50 -0.49 10.23
CA ASP A 20 4.17 -1.88 9.89
C ASP A 20 2.65 -2.08 9.81
N ALA A 21 1.90 -1.43 10.70
CA ALA A 21 0.43 -1.47 10.69
C ALA A 21 -0.13 -0.84 9.41
N VAL A 22 0.39 0.34 9.04
CA VAL A 22 0.02 1.02 7.79
C VAL A 22 0.39 0.17 6.58
N SER A 23 1.60 -0.36 6.53
CA SER A 23 2.07 -1.24 5.46
C SER A 23 1.17 -2.48 5.31
N MET A 24 0.80 -3.11 6.41
CA MET A 24 -0.07 -4.30 6.40
C MET A 24 -1.48 -3.99 5.91
N ILE A 25 -2.07 -2.86 6.33
CA ILE A 25 -3.41 -2.42 5.91
C ILE A 25 -3.42 -2.04 4.42
N VAL A 26 -2.41 -1.27 3.98
CA VAL A 26 -2.27 -0.86 2.58
C VAL A 26 -2.01 -2.06 1.68
N ASN A 27 -1.12 -2.97 2.08
CA ASN A 27 -0.85 -4.19 1.31
C ASN A 27 -2.08 -5.08 1.17
N GLY A 28 -2.92 -5.19 2.21
CA GLY A 28 -4.19 -5.91 2.15
C GLY A 28 -5.15 -5.30 1.12
N PHE A 29 -5.30 -3.97 1.13
CA PHE A 29 -6.13 -3.24 0.17
C PHE A 29 -5.60 -3.35 -1.26
N CYS A 30 -4.30 -3.10 -1.45
CA CYS A 30 -3.65 -3.20 -2.75
C CYS A 30 -3.73 -4.62 -3.32
N LYS A 31 -3.69 -5.68 -2.49
CA LYS A 31 -3.79 -7.06 -2.97
C LYS A 31 -5.16 -7.39 -3.58
N GLU A 32 -6.25 -6.84 -3.05
CA GLU A 32 -7.57 -7.01 -3.66
C GLU A 32 -7.68 -6.22 -4.96
N VAL A 33 -7.19 -4.97 -4.97
CA VAL A 33 -7.17 -4.13 -6.17
C VAL A 33 -6.31 -4.75 -7.27
N LEU A 34 -5.13 -5.27 -6.92
CA LEU A 34 -4.23 -5.95 -7.86
C LEU A 34 -4.77 -7.30 -8.34
N ARG A 35 -5.65 -7.96 -7.57
CA ARG A 35 -6.34 -9.19 -8.02
C ARG A 35 -7.45 -8.90 -9.02
N GLU A 36 -8.11 -7.75 -8.91
CA GLU A 36 -9.10 -7.31 -9.89
C GLU A 36 -8.46 -6.64 -11.11
N LEU A 37 -7.20 -6.20 -10.99
CA LEU A 37 -6.46 -5.67 -12.12
C LEU A 37 -6.10 -6.81 -13.08
N PRO A 38 -6.53 -6.75 -14.35
CA PRO A 38 -6.11 -7.73 -15.35
C PRO A 38 -4.58 -7.74 -15.44
N MET A 39 -3.98 -8.94 -15.52
CA MET A 39 -2.52 -9.14 -15.60
C MET A 39 -1.86 -8.32 -16.72
N GLU A 40 -2.63 -7.95 -17.73
CA GLU A 40 -2.23 -7.11 -18.86
C GLU A 40 -1.88 -5.67 -18.46
N PHE A 41 -2.42 -5.15 -17.35
CA PHE A 41 -2.18 -3.77 -16.86
C PHE A 41 -1.26 -3.68 -15.65
N ALA A 42 -1.00 -4.81 -14.96
CA ALA A 42 -0.15 -4.85 -13.77
C ALA A 42 1.31 -4.51 -14.09
N VAL A 43 1.80 -4.91 -15.27
CA VAL A 43 3.16 -4.61 -15.75
C VAL A 43 3.31 -3.13 -16.12
N GLU A 44 2.30 -2.55 -16.77
CA GLU A 44 2.29 -1.12 -17.16
C GLU A 44 2.29 -0.20 -15.92
N ALA A 45 1.49 -0.52 -14.90
CA ALA A 45 1.41 0.24 -13.66
C ALA A 45 2.73 0.20 -12.85
N GLN A 46 3.40 -0.95 -12.87
CA GLN A 46 4.69 -1.14 -12.19
C GLN A 46 5.79 -0.31 -12.86
N ASN A 47 5.79 -0.23 -14.20
CA ASN A 47 6.68 0.65 -14.96
C ASN A 47 6.38 2.14 -14.72
N LEU A 48 5.10 2.54 -14.69
CA LEU A 48 4.72 3.94 -14.48
C LEU A 48 5.09 4.45 -13.08
N LEU A 49 4.97 3.59 -12.06
CA LEU A 49 5.39 3.87 -10.69
C LEU A 49 6.93 4.04 -10.60
N GLY A 50 7.69 3.21 -11.31
CA GLY A 50 9.15 3.32 -11.39
C GLY A 50 9.63 4.65 -11.99
N VAL A 51 8.99 5.10 -13.08
CA VAL A 51 9.32 6.36 -13.75
C VAL A 51 8.95 7.58 -12.90
N SER A 52 7.85 7.52 -12.14
CA SER A 52 7.44 8.62 -11.24
C SER A 52 8.41 8.82 -10.06
N LEU A 53 9.05 7.76 -9.59
CA LEU A 53 10.07 7.83 -8.52
C LEU A 53 11.40 8.42 -9.01
N GLU A 54 11.75 8.24 -10.28
CA GLU A 54 12.95 8.81 -10.89
C GLU A 54 12.77 10.29 -11.27
N GLY A 55 11.53 10.72 -11.55
CA GLY A 55 11.18 12.10 -11.87
C GLY A 55 10.83 13.01 -10.68
N SER A 56 10.68 12.47 -9.47
CA SER A 56 10.26 13.23 -8.28
C SER A 56 11.38 13.43 -7.24
N VAL A 57 12.61 13.03 -7.56
CA VAL A 57 13.84 13.45 -6.85
C VAL A 57 14.48 14.57 -7.67
N GLY A 58 13.89 15.77 -7.57
CA GLY A 58 14.32 17.01 -8.21
C GLY A 58 13.64 18.19 -7.56
#